data_AF-A0AA40VXY7-F1
#
_entry.id   AF-A0AA40VXY7-F1
#
_cell.length_a   1.000
_cell.length_b   1.000
_cell.length_c   1.000
_cell.angle_alpha   90.00
_cell.angle_beta   90.00
_cell.angle_gamma   90.00
#
_symmetry.space_group_name_H-M   'P 1'
#
loop_
_entity.id
_entity.type
_entity.pdbx_description
1 polymer ?
#
loop_
_entity_poly.entity_id
_entity_poly.type
_entity_poly.pdbx_seq_one_letter_code
_entity_poly.pdbx_strand_id
1 'polypeptide(L)'
;MTAKTLASPWKSALSAGLLSTILSGPAQAAEPDMEAGRALFVGATPACAICHTLNDAQSSGAIGPKLDELKPDAARVEMAIRNGIGQMPAYTTLSDKEIETLAAYVAKATGAQ
;
A
#
# COMPACT_ATOMS: atom_id res chain seq x y z
N MET A 1 -43.06 26.69 -12.02
CA MET A 1 -43.68 28.01 -11.80
C MET A 1 -44.77 27.77 -10.75
N THR A 2 -44.79 28.26 -9.52
CA THR A 2 -44.14 29.37 -8.83
C THR A 2 -44.20 29.09 -7.32
N ALA A 3 -43.16 29.51 -6.60
CA ALA A 3 -42.95 29.34 -5.17
C ALA A 3 -43.79 30.28 -4.28
N LYS A 4 -44.01 29.87 -3.02
CA LYS A 4 -44.00 30.63 -1.74
C LYS A 4 -44.73 29.77 -0.69
N THR A 5 -44.20 29.52 0.51
CA THR A 5 -43.86 30.46 1.61
C THR A 5 -42.85 29.76 2.54
N LEU A 6 -41.64 30.28 2.78
CA LEU A 6 -41.21 31.26 3.79
C LEU A 6 -41.71 31.02 5.24
N ALA A 7 -40.81 30.41 6.01
CA ALA A 7 -40.28 30.80 7.32
C ALA A 7 -41.24 30.99 8.52
N SER A 8 -40.93 30.25 9.59
CA SER A 8 -41.14 30.73 10.96
C SER A 8 -39.92 30.36 11.84
N PRO A 9 -39.38 31.28 12.65
CA PRO A 9 -38.16 31.06 13.42
C PRO A 9 -38.50 30.68 14.86
N TRP A 10 -38.35 29.40 15.22
CA TRP A 10 -38.36 29.00 16.62
C TRP A 10 -36.93 28.83 17.12
N LYS A 11 -36.35 29.93 17.63
CA LYS A 11 -35.20 29.87 18.52
C LYS A 11 -35.73 29.62 19.94
N SER A 12 -35.42 28.46 20.52
CA SER A 12 -35.44 28.11 21.96
C SER A 12 -35.22 26.59 22.00
N ALA A 13 -34.43 25.97 22.87
CA ALA A 13 -33.75 26.39 24.07
C ALA A 13 -32.59 25.40 24.30
N LEU A 14 -31.72 25.76 25.24
CA LEU A 14 -30.64 24.94 25.78
C LEU A 14 -31.14 23.57 26.25
N SER A 15 -30.29 22.54 26.19
CA SER A 15 -29.77 21.86 27.39
C SER A 15 -29.07 20.54 27.08
N ALA A 16 -28.12 20.23 27.96
CA ALA A 16 -27.62 18.91 28.34
C ALA A 16 -26.61 18.25 27.38
N GLY A 17 -25.36 18.24 27.84
CA GLY A 17 -24.23 17.64 27.16
C GLY A 17 -24.42 16.14 26.89
N LEU A 18 -24.02 15.73 25.70
CA LEU A 18 -23.60 14.36 25.46
C LEU A 18 -22.09 14.29 25.68
N LEU A 19 -21.67 13.48 26.63
CA LEU A 19 -20.31 12.96 26.71
C LEU A 19 -19.98 12.30 25.37
N SER A 20 -19.23 13.00 24.51
CA SER A 20 -18.55 12.36 23.38
C SER A 20 -17.39 11.55 23.93
N THR A 21 -17.66 10.30 24.32
CA THR A 21 -16.59 9.29 24.43
C THR A 21 -16.07 9.03 23.03
N ILE A 22 -15.00 9.72 22.65
CA ILE A 22 -14.22 9.42 21.45
C ILE A 22 -13.53 8.09 21.73
N LEU A 23 -14.14 6.98 21.28
CA LEU A 23 -13.48 5.69 21.27
C LEU A 23 -12.49 5.69 20.11
N SER A 24 -11.29 6.20 20.37
CA SER A 24 -10.14 6.02 19.49
C SER A 24 -9.78 4.53 19.49
N GLY A 25 -10.33 3.78 18.54
CA GLY A 25 -9.90 2.41 18.27
C GLY A 25 -8.46 2.40 17.73
N PRO A 26 -7.72 1.29 17.88
CA PRO A 26 -6.38 1.20 17.32
C PRO A 26 -6.49 1.33 15.80
N ALA A 27 -5.62 2.13 15.20
CA ALA A 27 -5.44 2.16 13.76
C ALA A 27 -4.89 0.80 13.34
N GLN A 28 -5.77 -0.10 12.92
CA GLN A 28 -5.37 -1.35 12.30
C GLN A 28 -4.72 -0.97 10.96
N ALA A 29 -3.42 -1.23 10.83
CA ALA A 29 -2.76 -1.12 9.52
C ALA A 29 -3.53 -2.02 8.55
N ALA A 30 -3.90 -1.48 7.39
CA ALA A 30 -4.57 -2.28 6.36
C ALA A 30 -3.63 -3.41 5.93
N GLU A 31 -4.17 -4.62 5.80
CA GLU A 31 -3.39 -5.75 5.26
C GLU A 31 -2.95 -5.44 3.81
N PRO A 32 -1.74 -5.87 3.40
CA PRO A 32 -1.26 -5.68 2.04
C PRO A 32 -2.19 -6.34 1.00
N ASP A 33 -2.42 -5.65 -0.12
CA ASP A 33 -3.10 -6.23 -1.28
C ASP A 33 -2.13 -7.16 -2.03
N MET A 34 -2.18 -8.44 -1.66
CA MET A 34 -1.27 -9.45 -2.18
C MET A 34 -1.47 -9.73 -3.67
N GLU A 35 -2.70 -9.57 -4.18
CA GLU A 35 -2.98 -9.84 -5.59
C GLU A 35 -2.45 -8.69 -6.46
N ALA A 36 -2.74 -7.44 -6.08
CA ALA A 36 -2.21 -6.27 -6.78
C ALA A 36 -0.68 -6.23 -6.74
N GLY A 37 -0.08 -6.53 -5.59
CA GLY A 37 1.38 -6.57 -5.45
C GLY A 37 2.03 -7.67 -6.28
N ARG A 38 1.43 -8.86 -6.33
CA ARG A 38 1.87 -9.94 -7.24
C ARG A 38 1.79 -9.53 -8.70
N ALA A 39 0.68 -8.91 -9.11
CA ALA A 39 0.50 -8.43 -10.48
C ALA A 39 1.58 -7.43 -10.88
N LEU A 40 1.93 -6.49 -9.98
CA LEU A 40 3.04 -5.56 -10.19
C LEU A 40 4.38 -6.31 -10.26
N PHE A 41 4.61 -7.29 -9.40
CA PHE A 41 5.86 -8.05 -9.36
C PHE A 41 6.15 -8.80 -10.67
N VAL A 42 5.11 -9.36 -11.31
CA VAL A 42 5.24 -10.07 -12.59
C VAL A 42 5.04 -9.19 -13.82
N GLY A 43 4.45 -7.99 -13.66
CA GLY A 43 4.02 -7.12 -14.76
C GLY A 43 4.78 -5.79 -14.90
N ALA A 44 5.55 -5.38 -13.88
CA ALA A 44 6.39 -4.18 -13.99
C ALA A 44 7.40 -4.32 -15.15
N THR A 45 8.00 -3.21 -15.60
CA THR A 45 8.96 -3.23 -16.71
C THR A 45 10.31 -2.65 -16.26
N PRO A 46 11.38 -3.48 -16.16
CA PRO A 46 11.37 -4.95 -16.31
C PRO A 46 10.58 -5.63 -15.19
N ALA A 47 10.10 -6.86 -15.41
CA ALA A 47 9.36 -7.58 -14.37
C ALA A 47 10.34 -8.03 -13.27
N CYS A 48 9.95 -7.85 -12.00
CA CYS A 48 10.79 -8.22 -10.86
C CYS A 48 11.11 -9.73 -10.89
N ALA A 49 10.14 -10.53 -11.33
CA ALA A 49 10.23 -11.99 -11.50
C ALA A 49 11.35 -12.45 -12.44
N ILE A 50 11.78 -11.62 -13.41
CA ILE A 50 12.89 -11.96 -14.32
C ILE A 50 14.22 -12.03 -13.55
N CYS A 51 14.39 -11.15 -12.58
CA CYS A 51 15.65 -11.01 -11.85
C CYS A 51 15.66 -11.76 -10.52
N HIS A 52 14.53 -11.86 -9.84
CA HIS A 52 14.45 -12.34 -8.46
C HIS A 52 13.70 -13.66 -8.32
N THR A 53 14.18 -14.51 -7.41
CA THR A 53 13.43 -15.65 -6.89
C THR A 53 12.47 -15.16 -5.81
N LEU A 54 11.19 -15.50 -5.96
CA LEU A 54 10.14 -15.29 -4.97
C LEU A 54 9.11 -16.41 -5.13
N ASN A 55 9.08 -17.34 -4.18
CA ASN A 55 8.25 -18.55 -4.25
C ASN A 55 6.77 -18.22 -4.34
N ASP A 56 6.31 -17.21 -3.60
CA ASP A 56 4.94 -16.74 -3.65
C ASP A 56 4.58 -16.41 -5.11
N ALA A 57 5.37 -15.57 -5.79
CA ALA A 57 5.20 -15.20 -7.20
C ALA A 57 5.51 -16.32 -8.22
N GLN A 58 5.89 -17.51 -7.76
CA GLN A 58 6.37 -18.61 -8.61
C GLN A 58 7.54 -18.21 -9.53
N SER A 59 8.39 -17.27 -9.09
CA SER A 59 9.53 -16.79 -9.86
C SER A 59 10.84 -17.42 -9.40
N SER A 60 11.76 -17.64 -10.36
CA SER A 60 13.05 -18.28 -10.14
C SER A 60 14.23 -17.47 -10.70
N GLY A 61 14.05 -16.16 -10.88
CA GLY A 61 15.12 -15.26 -11.33
C GLY A 61 16.37 -15.34 -10.44
N ALA A 62 17.54 -15.28 -11.06
CA ALA A 62 18.84 -15.48 -10.42
C ALA A 62 19.86 -14.37 -10.70
N ILE A 63 19.41 -13.25 -11.25
CA ILE A 63 20.26 -12.07 -11.50
C ILE A 63 20.39 -11.26 -10.20
N GLY A 64 19.27 -11.04 -9.52
CA GLY A 64 19.20 -10.42 -8.20
C GLY A 64 19.23 -11.45 -7.07
N PRO A 65 19.31 -10.99 -5.81
CA PRO A 65 19.20 -11.87 -4.65
C PRO A 65 17.85 -12.60 -4.62
N LYS A 66 17.86 -13.79 -4.01
CA LYS A 66 16.65 -14.56 -3.68
C LYS A 66 15.90 -13.82 -2.58
N LEU A 67 14.67 -13.38 -2.86
CA LEU A 67 13.90 -12.56 -1.92
C LEU A 67 13.38 -13.38 -0.74
N ASP A 68 13.05 -14.66 -0.96
CA ASP A 68 12.65 -15.58 0.11
C ASP A 68 13.74 -15.77 1.18
N GLU A 69 15.01 -15.62 0.81
CA GLU A 69 16.15 -15.69 1.72
C GLU A 69 16.49 -14.32 2.31
N LEU A 70 16.45 -13.26 1.49
CA LEU A 70 16.80 -11.91 1.90
C LEU A 70 15.79 -11.28 2.87
N LYS A 71 14.51 -11.62 2.72
CA LYS A 71 13.38 -11.12 3.52
C LYS A 71 13.42 -9.62 3.82
N PRO A 72 13.50 -8.76 2.78
CA PRO A 72 13.57 -7.32 2.99
C PRO A 72 12.25 -6.78 3.53
N ASP A 73 12.32 -5.81 4.45
CA ASP A 73 11.15 -5.03 4.85
C ASP A 73 10.66 -4.13 3.70
N ALA A 74 9.44 -3.59 3.83
CA ALA A 74 8.83 -2.78 2.78
C ALA A 74 9.66 -1.52 2.49
N ALA A 75 10.17 -0.83 3.50
CA ALA A 75 10.93 0.41 3.33
C ALA A 75 12.20 0.18 2.49
N ARG A 76 12.91 -0.93 2.72
CA ARG A 76 14.06 -1.34 1.94
C ARG A 76 13.68 -1.64 0.49
N VAL A 77 12.56 -2.31 0.26
CA VAL A 77 12.05 -2.60 -1.09
C VAL A 77 11.71 -1.30 -1.81
N GLU A 78 11.01 -0.36 -1.17
CA GLU A 78 10.67 0.94 -1.74
C GLU A 78 11.92 1.72 -2.15
N MET A 79 12.91 1.80 -1.26
CA MET A 79 14.17 2.49 -1.58
C MET A 79 14.89 1.85 -2.76
N ALA A 80 14.91 0.53 -2.86
CA ALA A 80 15.52 -0.17 -3.98
C ALA A 80 14.78 0.08 -5.30
N ILE A 81 13.44 0.06 -5.29
CA ILE A 81 12.62 0.33 -6.48
C ILE A 81 12.80 1.78 -6.95
N ARG A 82 12.82 2.74 -6.02
CA ARG A 82 12.91 4.17 -6.34
C ARG A 82 14.27 4.59 -6.84
N ASN A 83 15.33 4.08 -6.21
CA ASN A 83 16.69 4.55 -6.46
C ASN A 83 17.48 3.63 -7.38
N GLY A 84 17.03 2.39 -7.56
CA GLY A 84 17.86 1.33 -8.11
C GLY A 84 18.98 0.92 -7.15
N ILE A 85 19.61 -0.23 -7.44
CA ILE A 85 20.78 -0.71 -6.69
C ILE A 85 21.61 -1.66 -7.56
N GLY A 86 22.85 -1.27 -7.85
CA GLY A 86 23.74 -2.06 -8.72
C GLY A 86 23.13 -2.24 -10.12
N GLN A 87 22.85 -3.49 -10.51
CA GLN A 87 22.22 -3.82 -11.80
C GLN A 87 20.69 -3.66 -11.79
N MET A 88 20.06 -3.49 -10.62
CA MET A 88 18.63 -3.26 -10.53
C MET A 88 18.33 -1.79 -10.89
N PRO A 89 17.57 -1.51 -11.96
CA PRO A 89 17.24 -0.15 -12.35
C PRO A 89 16.25 0.50 -11.37
N ALA A 90 16.23 1.82 -11.35
CA ALA A 90 15.14 2.58 -10.74
C ALA A 90 13.87 2.48 -11.61
N TYR A 91 12.71 2.37 -10.98
CA TYR A 91 11.41 2.32 -11.68
C TYR A 91 10.78 3.71 -11.68
N THR A 92 10.78 4.36 -12.84
CA THR A 92 10.24 5.73 -13.00
C THR A 92 8.80 5.76 -13.51
N THR A 93 8.26 4.61 -13.94
CA THR A 93 6.91 4.49 -14.50
C THR A 93 5.87 4.02 -13.48
N LEU A 94 6.30 3.54 -12.31
CA LEU A 94 5.40 3.16 -11.23
C LEU A 94 5.02 4.40 -10.42
N SER A 95 3.74 4.52 -10.10
CA SER A 95 3.24 5.52 -9.14
C SER A 95 3.66 5.18 -7.70
N ASP A 96 3.62 6.16 -6.81
CA ASP A 96 3.93 5.95 -5.40
C ASP A 96 3.08 4.85 -4.76
N LYS A 97 1.79 4.80 -5.12
CA LYS A 97 0.88 3.77 -4.60
C LYS A 97 1.23 2.37 -5.10
N GLU A 98 1.65 2.23 -6.35
CA GLU A 98 2.11 0.95 -6.89
C GLU A 98 3.42 0.53 -6.21
N ILE A 99 4.34 1.45 -5.96
CA ILE A 99 5.59 1.18 -5.24
C ILE A 99 5.30 0.69 -3.82
N GLU A 100 4.44 1.39 -3.06
CA GLU A 100 4.00 0.96 -1.72
C GLU A 100 3.36 -0.43 -1.74
N THR A 101 2.48 -0.68 -2.73
CA THR A 101 1.76 -1.96 -2.87
C THR A 101 2.73 -3.09 -3.18
N LEU A 102 3.65 -2.89 -4.11
CA LEU A 102 4.68 -3.86 -4.47
C LEU A 102 5.64 -4.13 -3.31
N ALA A 103 6.04 -3.10 -2.57
CA ALA A 103 6.93 -3.23 -1.44
C ALA A 103 6.30 -3.99 -0.26
N ALA A 104 5.06 -3.64 0.09
CA ALA A 104 4.30 -4.34 1.11
C ALA A 104 4.09 -5.82 0.74
N TYR A 105 3.80 -6.09 -0.53
CA TYR A 105 3.70 -7.45 -1.05
C TYR A 105 4.99 -8.25 -0.89
N VAL A 106 6.14 -7.72 -1.33
CA VAL A 106 7.43 -8.43 -1.21
C VAL A 106 7.76 -8.72 0.25
N ALA A 107 7.57 -7.75 1.16
CA ALA A 107 7.81 -7.94 2.58
C ALA A 107 6.90 -9.04 3.18
N LYS A 108 5.59 -8.99 2.87
CA LYS A 108 4.62 -9.98 3.35
C LYS A 108 4.89 -11.38 2.78
N ALA A 109 5.15 -11.48 1.48
CA ALA A 109 5.40 -12.73 0.77
C ALA A 109 6.64 -13.46 1.29
N THR A 110 7.66 -12.72 1.71
CA THR A 110 8.92 -13.27 2.24
C THR A 110 8.90 -13.51 3.76
N GLY A 111 7.84 -13.05 4.44
CA GLY A 111 7.73 -13.14 5.90
C GLY A 111 8.69 -12.23 6.66
N ALA A 112 9.04 -11.08 6.08
CA ALA A 112 9.82 -10.04 6.75
C ALA A 112 9.09 -9.53 8.00
N GLN A 113 9.84 -9.19 9.05
CA GLN A 113 9.33 -8.62 10.31
C GLN A 113 9.64 -7.13 10.38
#